data_AF-A0A4Q1VBE5-F1
#
_entry.id   AF-A0A4Q1VBE5-F1
#
_cell.length_a   1.000
_cell.length_b   1.000
_cell.length_c   1.000
_cell.angle_alpha   90.00
_cell.angle_beta   90.00
_cell.angle_gamma   90.00
#
_symmetry.space_group_name_H-M   'P 1'
#
loop_
_entity.id
_entity.type
_entity.pdbx_description
1 polymer ?
#
loop_
_entity_poly.entity_id
_entity_poly.type
_entity_poly.pdbx_seq_one_letter_code
_entity_poly.pdbx_strand_id
1 'polypeptide(L)'
;MSKIRSFAFAVAIGLVAVLVAHDGALAQVDKPGLTGGSVVGSTPGLSVDTNSSSMRFGSSRTPQRHMDSSGRPCVYVLGEAKSQVVNPKLYDHVLIVNNSCSVPVKLRACYLGTDKCNDIAVGAYTKRREIFGIVPDAKDFRFEFREYFN
;
A
#
# COMPACT_ATOMS: atom_id res chain seq x y z
N MET A 1 -55.99 -52.31 -25.11
CA MET A 1 -55.37 -52.37 -23.77
C MET A 1 -54.55 -51.10 -23.54
N SER A 2 -54.39 -50.74 -22.27
CA SER A 2 -53.57 -49.65 -21.71
C SER A 2 -54.22 -48.26 -21.54
N LYS A 3 -54.76 -48.07 -20.33
CA LYS A 3 -55.01 -46.80 -19.64
C LYS A 3 -53.67 -46.28 -19.11
N ILE A 4 -53.41 -44.97 -19.17
CA ILE A 4 -52.43 -44.33 -18.29
C ILE A 4 -53.09 -43.10 -17.65
N ARG A 5 -53.09 -43.13 -16.31
CA ARG A 5 -53.64 -42.14 -15.38
C ARG A 5 -52.56 -41.10 -15.03
N SER A 6 -53.02 -39.91 -14.62
CA SER A 6 -52.50 -38.96 -13.62
C SER A 6 -50.98 -38.76 -13.48
N PHE A 7 -50.55 -37.50 -13.34
CA PHE A 7 -50.16 -36.92 -12.04
C PHE A 7 -49.84 -35.43 -12.23
N ALA A 8 -50.60 -34.59 -11.52
CA ALA A 8 -50.28 -33.19 -11.27
C ALA A 8 -49.29 -33.11 -10.11
N PHE A 9 -48.24 -32.30 -10.23
CA PHE A 9 -47.58 -31.62 -9.10
C PHE A 9 -46.85 -30.38 -9.65
N ALA A 10 -47.51 -29.23 -9.57
CA ALA A 10 -46.85 -27.94 -9.75
C ALA A 10 -46.13 -27.61 -8.44
N VAL A 11 -44.80 -27.80 -8.42
CA VAL A 11 -43.95 -27.35 -7.31
C VAL A 11 -43.64 -25.88 -7.55
N ALA A 12 -44.27 -25.00 -6.76
CA ALA A 12 -43.90 -23.60 -6.69
C ALA A 12 -42.53 -23.47 -5.99
N ILE A 13 -41.48 -23.26 -6.76
CA ILE A 13 -40.15 -22.94 -6.22
C ILE A 13 -40.17 -21.45 -5.88
N GLY A 14 -40.40 -21.15 -4.60
CA GLY A 14 -40.24 -19.82 -4.04
C GLY A 14 -38.76 -19.42 -4.05
N LEU A 15 -38.45 -18.35 -4.77
CA LEU A 15 -37.16 -17.64 -4.74
C LEU A 15 -36.94 -17.07 -3.33
N VAL A 16 -36.14 -17.76 -2.51
CA VAL A 16 -35.57 -17.19 -1.29
C VAL A 16 -34.31 -16.42 -1.71
N ALA A 17 -34.43 -15.10 -1.82
CA ALA A 17 -33.28 -14.22 -2.00
C ALA A 17 -32.44 -14.23 -0.71
N VAL A 18 -31.31 -14.94 -0.73
CA VAL A 18 -30.31 -14.90 0.33
C VAL A 18 -29.58 -13.55 0.24
N LEU A 19 -29.92 -12.61 1.13
CA LEU A 19 -29.12 -11.40 1.35
C LEU A 19 -27.85 -11.79 2.14
N VAL A 20 -26.80 -12.20 1.42
CA VAL A 20 -25.47 -12.33 2.01
C VAL A 20 -24.91 -10.92 2.17
N ALA A 21 -25.04 -10.36 3.37
CA ALA A 21 -24.29 -9.17 3.76
C ALA A 21 -22.79 -9.49 3.68
N HIS A 22 -22.14 -9.03 2.63
CA HIS A 22 -20.68 -9.08 2.53
C HIS A 22 -20.14 -7.90 3.33
N ASP A 23 -19.76 -8.14 4.58
CA ASP A 23 -18.75 -7.31 5.24
C ASP A 23 -17.45 -7.49 4.45
N GLY A 24 -17.23 -6.58 3.50
CA GLY A 24 -16.04 -6.54 2.67
C GLY A 24 -14.82 -6.12 3.47
N ALA A 25 -14.36 -6.96 4.41
CA ALA A 25 -13.00 -6.88 4.89
C ALA A 25 -12.09 -7.34 3.75
N LEU A 26 -11.52 -6.39 3.01
CA LEU A 26 -10.48 -6.68 2.02
C LEU A 26 -9.28 -7.27 2.77
N ALA A 27 -9.18 -8.60 2.75
CA ALA A 27 -8.01 -9.31 3.26
C ALA A 27 -6.80 -8.92 2.41
N GLN A 28 -5.97 -8.03 2.96
CA GLN A 28 -4.70 -7.61 2.41
C GLN A 28 -3.75 -8.82 2.40
N VAL A 29 -3.47 -9.39 1.23
CA VAL A 29 -2.44 -10.44 1.10
C VAL A 29 -1.07 -9.75 1.22
N ASP A 30 -0.50 -9.80 2.42
CA ASP A 30 0.87 -9.36 2.68
C ASP A 30 1.85 -10.19 1.84
N LYS A 31 2.81 -9.53 1.16
CA LYS A 31 3.91 -10.25 0.50
C LYS A 31 4.78 -10.91 1.58
N PRO A 32 5.33 -12.11 1.35
CA PRO A 32 6.29 -12.73 2.25
C PRO A 32 7.44 -11.77 2.61
N GLY A 33 7.80 -11.72 3.89
CA GLY A 33 8.83 -10.84 4.43
C GLY A 33 8.38 -9.41 4.74
N LEU A 34 7.15 -9.00 4.41
CA LEU A 34 6.58 -7.76 4.95
C LEU A 34 5.88 -8.07 6.26
N THR A 35 6.52 -7.75 7.39
CA THR A 35 6.00 -7.94 8.75
C THR A 35 5.85 -6.58 9.45
N GLY A 36 4.83 -6.42 10.29
CA GLY A 36 4.54 -5.14 10.97
C GLY A 36 3.67 -4.16 10.18
N GLY A 37 3.38 -2.99 10.76
CA GLY A 37 2.54 -1.95 10.13
C GLY A 37 3.31 -0.96 9.24
N SER A 38 2.59 -0.01 8.65
CA SER A 38 3.13 1.03 7.76
C SER A 38 3.83 2.15 8.50
N VAL A 39 4.87 2.71 7.87
CA VAL A 39 5.29 4.10 8.12
C VAL A 39 4.69 4.98 7.04
N VAL A 40 4.12 6.12 7.42
CA VAL A 40 3.52 7.08 6.48
C VAL A 40 4.38 8.33 6.38
N GLY A 41 4.46 8.89 5.18
CA GLY A 41 5.19 10.11 4.89
C GLY A 41 4.57 10.92 3.76
N SER A 42 5.13 12.10 3.54
CA SER A 42 4.67 13.05 2.54
C SER A 42 5.80 13.92 2.01
N THR A 43 5.47 14.78 1.06
CA THR A 43 6.25 15.98 0.75
C THR A 43 6.42 16.89 1.97
N PRO A 44 7.58 17.57 2.11
CA PRO A 44 7.81 18.50 3.21
C PRO A 44 6.70 19.55 3.34
N GLY A 45 6.25 19.78 4.58
CA GLY A 45 5.21 20.76 4.88
C GLY A 45 3.77 20.25 4.72
N LEU A 46 3.56 19.06 4.14
CA LEU A 46 2.24 18.44 4.06
C LEU A 46 2.01 17.52 5.26
N SER A 47 0.98 17.78 6.07
CA SER A 47 0.61 16.90 7.17
C SER A 47 -0.05 15.60 6.65
N VAL A 48 0.25 14.48 7.31
CA VAL A 48 -0.44 13.21 7.05
C VAL A 48 -1.08 12.70 8.33
N ASP A 49 -2.36 12.36 8.23
CA ASP A 49 -3.06 11.73 9.33
C ASP A 49 -2.67 10.26 9.41
N THR A 50 -1.87 9.94 10.43
CA THR A 50 -1.39 8.60 10.74
C THR A 50 -2.44 7.73 11.44
N ASN A 51 -3.67 8.21 11.65
CA ASN A 51 -4.81 7.40 12.09
C ASN A 51 -5.83 7.18 10.96
N SER A 52 -5.50 7.57 9.73
CA SER A 52 -6.43 7.48 8.62
C SER A 52 -6.71 6.03 8.21
N SER A 53 -8.01 5.72 8.04
CA SER A 53 -8.49 4.46 7.45
C SER A 53 -7.96 4.21 6.04
N SER A 54 -7.28 5.19 5.45
CA SER A 54 -6.60 5.11 4.16
C SER A 54 -5.26 4.37 4.19
N MET A 55 -4.75 3.89 5.33
CA MET A 55 -3.55 3.05 5.30
C MET A 55 -3.83 1.67 4.74
N ARG A 56 -3.02 1.24 3.77
CA ARG A 56 -3.13 -0.08 3.18
C ARG A 56 -2.64 -1.17 4.13
N PHE A 57 -1.53 -0.97 4.83
CA PHE A 57 -0.94 -2.05 5.65
C PHE A 57 -1.40 -2.07 7.13
N GLY A 58 -2.49 -1.37 7.43
CA GLY A 58 -3.11 -1.31 8.76
C GLY A 58 -2.36 -0.39 9.72
N SER A 59 -3.10 0.52 10.36
CA SER A 59 -2.56 1.48 11.34
C SER A 59 -2.30 0.87 12.72
N SER A 60 -2.84 -0.32 13.02
CA SER A 60 -2.81 -0.90 14.37
C SER A 60 -1.56 -1.71 14.70
N ARG A 61 -0.68 -1.97 13.73
CA ARG A 61 0.55 -2.75 13.93
C ARG A 61 1.76 -1.84 14.04
N THR A 62 2.63 -2.10 15.01
CA THR A 62 3.91 -1.39 15.10
C THR A 62 4.74 -1.65 13.84
N PRO A 63 5.28 -0.62 13.18
CA PRO A 63 6.17 -0.80 12.04
C PRO A 63 7.48 -1.48 12.45
N GLN A 64 7.88 -2.51 11.71
CA GLN A 64 9.19 -3.12 11.89
C GLN A 64 10.22 -2.36 11.04
N ARG A 65 11.35 -1.98 11.65
CA ARG A 65 12.39 -1.13 11.03
C ARG A 65 13.78 -1.68 11.35
N HIS A 66 14.70 -1.61 10.39
CA HIS A 66 16.12 -1.83 10.64
C HIS A 66 16.64 -0.70 11.53
N MET A 67 17.40 -1.06 12.56
CA MET A 67 17.92 -0.12 13.56
C MET A 67 19.45 0.00 13.44
N ASP A 68 19.97 1.17 13.77
CA ASP A 68 21.40 1.38 14.01
C ASP A 68 21.82 0.86 15.40
N SER A 69 23.11 0.94 15.71
CA SER A 69 23.66 0.55 17.02
C SER A 69 23.16 1.42 18.19
N SER A 70 22.55 2.56 17.91
CA SER A 70 21.89 3.42 18.91
C SER A 70 20.40 3.12 19.06
N GLY A 71 19.88 2.09 18.38
CA GLY A 71 18.47 1.68 18.45
C GLY A 71 17.52 2.58 17.65
N ARG A 72 18.03 3.41 16.74
CA ARG A 72 17.20 4.30 15.91
C ARG A 72 17.04 3.72 14.51
N PRO A 73 15.91 3.97 13.81
CA PRO A 73 15.75 3.53 12.43
C PRO A 73 16.88 4.04 11.55
N CYS A 74 17.61 3.13 10.89
CA CYS A 74 18.75 3.48 10.05
C CYS A 74 18.38 3.75 8.59
N VAL A 75 17.11 3.54 8.22
CA VAL A 75 16.56 3.91 6.91
C VAL A 75 15.70 5.16 7.04
N TYR A 76 15.98 6.16 6.22
CA TYR A 76 15.19 7.39 6.13
C TYR A 76 14.55 7.49 4.76
N VAL A 77 13.24 7.78 4.74
CA VAL A 77 12.46 7.90 3.51
C VAL A 77 11.82 9.28 3.45
N LEU A 78 11.99 9.98 2.32
CA LEU A 78 11.45 11.31 2.07
C LEU A 78 10.71 11.31 0.73
N GLY A 79 9.53 11.94 0.71
CA GLY A 79 8.82 12.24 -0.53
C GLY A 79 9.16 13.63 -1.05
N GLU A 80 9.33 13.76 -2.36
CA GLU A 80 9.46 15.04 -3.06
C GLU A 80 8.46 15.07 -4.23
N ALA A 81 7.91 16.24 -4.52
CA ALA A 81 7.14 16.50 -5.73
C ALA A 81 7.86 17.61 -6.51
N LYS A 82 8.58 17.22 -7.56
CA LYS A 82 9.44 18.13 -8.31
C LYS A 82 8.77 18.54 -9.62
N SER A 83 8.56 19.83 -9.81
CA SER A 83 8.08 20.39 -11.07
C SER A 83 9.08 20.13 -12.20
N GLN A 84 8.61 19.68 -13.37
CA GLN A 84 9.46 19.45 -14.53
C GLN A 84 9.82 20.77 -15.22
N VAL A 85 11.04 20.85 -15.76
CA VAL A 85 11.53 22.05 -16.45
C VAL A 85 10.74 22.33 -17.74
N VAL A 86 10.40 21.28 -18.49
CA VAL A 86 9.70 21.41 -19.78
C VAL A 86 8.23 21.76 -19.58
N ASN A 87 7.59 21.19 -18.56
CA ASN A 87 6.20 21.48 -18.24
C ASN A 87 6.04 21.63 -16.72
N PRO A 88 5.98 22.86 -16.19
CA PRO A 88 5.92 23.08 -14.75
C PRO A 88 4.60 22.64 -14.11
N LYS A 89 3.60 22.26 -14.92
CA LYS A 89 2.36 21.63 -14.47
C LYS A 89 2.51 20.13 -14.25
N LEU A 90 3.59 19.51 -14.72
CA LEU A 90 3.90 18.11 -14.41
C LEU A 90 4.84 18.04 -13.22
N TYR A 91 4.51 17.18 -12.27
CA TYR A 91 5.30 16.93 -11.07
C TYR A 91 5.79 15.49 -11.08
N ASP A 92 7.10 15.33 -10.95
CA ASP A 92 7.72 14.05 -10.64
C ASP A 92 7.54 13.79 -9.15
N HIS A 93 6.76 12.77 -8.81
CA HIS A 93 6.70 12.25 -7.45
C HIS A 93 7.90 11.34 -7.25
N VAL A 94 8.77 11.73 -6.33
CA VAL A 94 10.06 11.11 -6.11
C VAL A 94 10.16 10.64 -4.68
N LEU A 95 10.51 9.36 -4.50
CA LEU A 95 10.83 8.81 -3.20
C LEU A 95 12.35 8.73 -3.05
N ILE A 96 12.88 9.43 -2.05
CA ILE A 96 14.30 9.37 -1.68
C ILE A 96 14.44 8.45 -0.49
N VAL A 97 15.19 7.37 -0.67
CA VAL A 97 15.48 6.40 0.38
C VAL A 97 16.98 6.48 0.70
N ASN A 98 17.29 6.83 1.94
CA ASN A 98 18.65 6.87 2.46
C ASN A 98 18.86 5.70 3.43
N ASN A 99 19.70 4.74 3.06
CA ASN A 99 20.05 3.60 3.89
C ASN A 99 21.38 3.87 4.60
N SER A 100 21.33 4.13 5.90
CA SER A 100 22.53 4.28 6.75
C SER A 100 22.86 3.00 7.53
N CYS A 101 22.16 1.90 7.24
CA CYS A 101 22.44 0.59 7.81
C CYS A 101 23.69 -0.03 7.16
N SER A 102 24.38 -0.91 7.89
CA SER A 102 25.51 -1.70 7.38
C SER A 102 25.09 -2.85 6.44
N VAL A 103 23.80 -3.05 6.26
CA VAL A 103 23.21 -4.09 5.41
C VAL A 103 22.34 -3.46 4.32
N PRO A 104 22.22 -4.11 3.15
CA PRO A 104 21.22 -3.71 2.16
C PRO A 104 19.81 -3.87 2.74
N VAL A 105 18.92 -2.93 2.41
CA VAL A 105 17.53 -2.97 2.83
C VAL A 105 16.63 -2.96 1.60
N LYS A 106 15.59 -3.80 1.64
CA LYS A 106 14.49 -3.77 0.68
C LYS A 106 13.26 -3.22 1.37
N LEU A 107 12.50 -2.37 0.69
CA LEU A 107 11.22 -1.86 1.17
C LEU A 107 10.17 -1.91 0.07
N ARG A 108 8.90 -1.92 0.46
CA ARG A 108 7.77 -1.69 -0.43
C ARG A 108 7.12 -0.38 -0.04
N ALA A 109 7.04 0.55 -0.98
CA ALA A 109 6.34 1.81 -0.81
C ALA A 109 5.11 1.85 -1.72
N CYS A 110 4.07 2.54 -1.30
CA CYS A 110 2.82 2.74 -2.05
C CYS A 110 2.38 4.19 -1.97
N TYR A 111 1.69 4.67 -3.00
CA TYR A 111 0.85 5.84 -2.84
C TYR A 111 -0.19 5.59 -1.76
N LEU A 112 -0.30 6.51 -0.79
CA LEU A 112 -1.16 6.34 0.38
C LEU A 112 -2.61 6.04 -0.02
N GLY A 113 -3.19 4.97 0.51
CA GLY A 113 -4.58 4.57 0.22
C GLY A 113 -4.79 3.93 -1.15
N THR A 114 -3.72 3.52 -1.82
CA THR A 114 -3.82 2.87 -3.14
C THR A 114 -2.96 1.61 -3.23
N ASP A 115 -3.16 0.87 -4.32
CA ASP A 115 -2.43 -0.37 -4.62
C ASP A 115 -1.21 -0.11 -5.53
N LYS A 116 -0.94 1.16 -5.84
CA LYS A 116 0.19 1.58 -6.67
C LYS A 116 1.46 1.58 -5.84
N CYS A 117 2.19 0.47 -5.92
CA CYS A 117 3.36 0.22 -5.08
C CYS A 117 4.59 -0.17 -5.89
N ASN A 118 5.77 0.25 -5.41
CA ASN A 118 7.06 -0.15 -5.93
C ASN A 118 7.88 -0.86 -4.83
N ASP A 119 8.54 -1.96 -5.21
CA ASP A 119 9.54 -2.60 -4.36
C ASP A 119 10.90 -1.94 -4.65
N ILE A 120 11.56 -1.40 -3.62
CA ILE A 120 12.80 -0.64 -3.73
C ILE A 120 13.88 -1.35 -2.93
N ALA A 121 15.02 -1.62 -3.59
CA ALA A 121 16.23 -2.13 -2.94
C ALA A 121 17.29 -1.03 -2.86
N VAL A 122 17.89 -0.87 -1.68
CA VAL A 122 18.93 0.13 -1.41
C VAL A 122 20.11 -0.57 -0.73
N GLY A 123 21.31 -0.41 -1.30
CA GLY A 123 22.53 -0.98 -0.75
C GLY A 123 22.90 -0.38 0.62
N ALA A 124 23.77 -1.06 1.36
CA ALA A 124 24.31 -0.57 2.62
C ALA A 124 25.01 0.78 2.45
N TYR A 125 24.77 1.74 3.35
CA TYR A 125 25.33 3.09 3.30
C TYR A 125 25.10 3.85 1.97
N THR A 126 24.01 3.54 1.25
CA THR A 126 23.68 4.20 -0.02
C THR A 126 22.37 4.96 0.02
N LYS A 127 22.23 5.89 -0.93
CA LYS A 127 20.99 6.63 -1.20
C LYS A 127 20.45 6.21 -2.56
N ARG A 128 19.14 5.99 -2.64
CA ARG A 128 18.42 5.76 -3.89
C ARG A 128 17.32 6.80 -4.07
N ARG A 129 17.13 7.24 -5.30
CA ARG A 129 16.03 8.09 -5.74
C ARG A 129 15.17 7.29 -6.70
N GLU A 130 13.90 7.12 -6.38
CA GLU A 130 12.93 6.36 -7.17
C GLU A 130 11.83 7.30 -7.66
N ILE A 131 11.58 7.34 -8.97
CA ILE A 131 10.45 8.09 -9.52
C ILE A 131 9.22 7.20 -9.37
N PHE A 132 8.28 7.63 -8.53
CA PHE A 132 7.03 6.93 -8.24
C PHE A 132 5.97 7.18 -9.32
N GLY A 133 6.01 8.35 -9.95
CA GLY A 133 5.11 8.72 -11.02
C GLY A 133 5.32 10.15 -11.49
N ILE A 134 4.69 10.46 -12.62
CA ILE A 134 4.61 11.81 -13.18
C ILE A 134 3.12 12.16 -13.19
N VAL A 135 2.74 13.22 -12.48
CA VAL A 135 1.33 13.58 -12.28
C VAL A 135 1.08 15.06 -12.59
N PRO A 136 -0.05 15.39 -13.24
CA PRO A 136 -0.42 16.76 -13.53
C PRO A 136 -0.93 17.47 -12.27
N ASP A 137 -0.46 18.70 -12.06
CA ASP A 137 -0.88 19.67 -11.04
C ASP A 137 -0.88 19.16 -9.58
N ALA A 138 -0.27 18.01 -9.31
CA ALA A 138 -0.24 17.38 -8.00
C ALA A 138 1.12 17.58 -7.32
N LYS A 139 1.22 18.64 -6.51
CA LYS A 139 2.40 18.91 -5.65
C LYS A 139 2.41 18.09 -4.36
N ASP A 140 1.26 17.50 -4.05
CA ASP A 140 1.07 16.69 -2.87
C ASP A 140 1.42 15.24 -3.20
N PHE A 141 2.45 14.74 -2.53
CA PHE A 141 2.82 13.33 -2.61
C PHE A 141 2.74 12.76 -1.20
N ARG A 142 1.86 11.78 -1.02
CA ARG A 142 1.67 11.04 0.24
C ARG A 142 1.92 9.57 -0.04
N PHE A 143 2.67 8.93 0.84
CA PHE A 143 3.06 7.54 0.67
C PHE A 143 3.04 6.81 2.00
N GLU A 144 2.97 5.49 1.91
CA GLU A 144 3.27 4.60 3.02
C GLU A 144 4.29 3.56 2.59
N PHE A 145 5.08 3.05 3.54
CA PHE A 145 6.06 2.01 3.24
C PHE A 145 6.27 1.04 4.38
N ARG A 146 6.79 -0.13 4.02
CA ARG A 146 7.24 -1.20 4.92
C ARG A 146 8.57 -1.74 4.47
N GLU A 147 9.42 -2.08 5.42
CA GLU A 147 10.68 -2.77 5.15
C GLU A 147 10.44 -4.29 5.10
N TYR A 148 11.22 -4.98 4.27
CA TYR A 148 11.25 -6.42 4.24
C TYR A 148 12.19 -6.96 5.33
N PHE A 149 11.75 -7.98 6.04
CA PHE A 149 12.51 -8.79 6.98
C PHE A 149 12.33 -10.25 6.58
N ASN A 150 13.36 -10.83 6.00
CA ASN A 150 13.38 -12.18 5.48
C ASN A 150 14.68 -12.89 5.86
#